data_AF-A0A661I0E7-F1
#
_entry.id   AF-A0A661I0E7-F1
#
_cell.length_a   1.000
_cell.length_b   1.000
_cell.length_c   1.000
_cell.angle_alpha   90.00
_cell.angle_beta   90.00
_cell.angle_gamma   90.00
#
_symmetry.space_group_name_H-M   'P 1'
#
loop_
_entity.id
_entity.type
_entity.pdbx_description
1 polymer ?
#
loop_
_entity_poly.entity_id
_entity_poly.type
_entity_poly.pdbx_seq_one_letter_code
_entity_poly.pdbx_strand_id
1 'polypeptide(L)'
;MKNYIYNTDIGTFEIKQIEHLRYELWIEEELLGSYESAEIAAEDVATFNTDYMEWDEFENELEHYPRTLSEWTEVKEDAPY
;
A
#
# COMPACT_ATOMS: atom_id res chain seq x y z
N MET A 1 -7.94 -12.80 -5.55
CA MET A 1 -6.84 -12.41 -4.65
C MET A 1 -7.30 -11.26 -3.77
N LYS A 2 -6.62 -10.98 -2.65
CA LYS A 2 -6.90 -9.75 -1.88
C LYS A 2 -5.99 -8.64 -2.34
N ASN A 3 -6.57 -7.52 -2.75
CA ASN A 3 -5.82 -6.32 -3.09
C ASN A 3 -6.28 -5.19 -2.15
N TYR A 4 -5.37 -4.31 -1.78
CA TYR A 4 -5.69 -3.14 -0.97
C TYR A 4 -5.26 -1.90 -1.70
N ILE A 5 -6.10 -0.87 -1.71
CA ILE A 5 -5.85 0.37 -2.43
C ILE A 5 -5.94 1.55 -1.46
N TYR A 6 -4.98 2.45 -1.53
CA TYR A 6 -4.95 3.69 -0.78
C TYR A 6 -4.64 4.86 -1.72
N ASN A 7 -5.60 5.78 -1.84
CA ASN A 7 -5.46 6.95 -2.71
C ASN A 7 -4.82 8.09 -1.92
N THR A 8 -3.79 8.70 -2.48
CA THR A 8 -3.08 9.85 -1.89
C THR A 8 -2.98 10.97 -2.90
N ASP A 9 -2.62 12.18 -2.45
CA ASP A 9 -2.41 13.32 -3.33
C ASP A 9 -1.26 13.12 -4.34
N ILE A 10 -0.28 12.25 -4.03
CA ILE A 10 0.86 11.96 -4.92
C ILE A 10 0.68 10.74 -5.81
N GLY A 11 -0.33 9.91 -5.56
CA GLY A 11 -0.49 8.67 -6.27
C GLY A 11 -1.38 7.68 -5.55
N THR A 12 -1.66 6.55 -6.21
CA THR A 12 -2.45 5.47 -5.61
C THR A 12 -1.53 4.34 -5.22
N PHE A 13 -1.42 4.07 -3.92
CA PHE A 13 -0.74 2.88 -3.44
C PHE A 13 -1.65 1.66 -3.59
N GLU A 14 -1.06 0.58 -4.08
CA GLU A 14 -1.73 -0.70 -4.28
C GLU A 14 -0.91 -1.81 -3.66
N ILE A 15 -1.49 -2.51 -2.68
CA ILE A 15 -0.94 -3.74 -2.14
C ILE A 15 -1.60 -4.89 -2.87
N LYS A 16 -0.85 -5.55 -3.76
CA LYS A 16 -1.33 -6.68 -4.58
C LYS A 16 -0.83 -8.00 -4.01
N GLN A 17 -1.73 -8.93 -3.76
CA GLN A 17 -1.33 -10.29 -3.37
C GLN A 17 -0.98 -11.10 -4.63
N ILE A 18 0.31 -11.34 -4.85
CA ILE A 18 0.81 -12.06 -6.04
C ILE A 18 0.82 -13.58 -5.79
N GLU A 19 1.15 -14.01 -4.57
CA GLU A 19 1.16 -15.42 -4.18
C GLU A 19 0.56 -15.62 -2.78
N HIS A 20 0.40 -16.87 -2.35
CA HIS A 20 -0.19 -17.24 -1.06
C HIS A 20 0.43 -16.52 0.16
N LEU A 21 1.71 -16.13 0.07
CA LEU A 21 2.48 -15.50 1.16
C LEU A 21 3.30 -14.30 0.66
N ARG A 22 2.94 -13.71 -0.47
CA ARG A 22 3.67 -12.57 -1.04
C ARG A 22 2.73 -11.46 -1.46
N TYR A 23 2.98 -10.29 -0.92
CA TYR A 23 2.31 -9.05 -1.21
C TYR A 23 3.33 -8.09 -1.80
N GLU A 24 2.96 -7.38 -2.85
CA GLU A 24 3.79 -6.36 -3.45
C GLU A 24 3.11 -5.01 -3.28
N LEU A 25 3.89 -4.00 -2.89
CA LEU A 25 3.46 -2.63 -2.77
C LEU A 25 3.84 -1.90 -4.06
N TRP A 26 2.84 -1.32 -4.70
CA TRP A 26 2.96 -0.57 -5.93
C TRP A 26 2.46 0.85 -5.74
N ILE A 27 3.02 1.83 -6.45
CA ILE A 27 2.47 3.18 -6.61
C ILE A 27 2.60 3.60 -8.07
N GLU A 28 1.50 4.05 -8.70
CA GLU A 28 1.54 4.56 -10.10
C GLU A 28 2.36 3.71 -11.10
N GLU A 29 2.26 2.38 -10.99
CA GLU A 29 3.02 1.38 -11.79
C GLU A 29 4.49 1.13 -11.38
N GLU A 30 5.01 1.82 -10.36
CA GLU A 30 6.30 1.54 -9.72
C GLU A 30 6.17 0.53 -8.59
N LEU A 31 7.03 -0.49 -8.59
CA LEU A 31 7.14 -1.45 -7.49
C LEU A 31 8.04 -0.85 -6.40
N LEU A 32 7.46 -0.57 -5.25
CA LEU A 32 8.20 -0.08 -4.08
C LEU A 32 8.88 -1.23 -3.33
N GLY A 33 8.16 -2.35 -3.16
CA GLY A 33 8.69 -3.47 -2.41
C GLY A 33 7.81 -4.71 -2.40
N SER A 34 8.38 -5.81 -1.91
CA SER A 34 7.68 -7.08 -1.71
C SER A 34 7.77 -7.51 -0.25
N TYR A 35 6.62 -7.83 0.33
CA TYR A 35 6.43 -8.12 1.74
C TYR A 35 5.75 -9.50 1.91
N GLU A 36 5.94 -10.11 3.07
CA GLU A 36 5.30 -11.39 3.42
C GLU A 36 3.80 -11.23 3.76
N SER A 37 3.36 -10.01 4.09
CA SER A 37 1.98 -9.70 4.47
C SER A 37 1.60 -8.26 4.12
N ALA A 38 0.33 -8.06 3.79
CA ALA A 38 -0.21 -6.72 3.51
C ALA A 38 -0.07 -5.76 4.70
N GLU A 39 -0.09 -6.28 5.93
CA GLU A 39 0.10 -5.47 7.14
C GLU A 39 1.50 -4.84 7.19
N ILE A 40 2.54 -5.59 6.79
CA ILE A 40 3.92 -5.07 6.77
C ILE A 40 4.07 -4.04 5.66
N ALA A 41 3.49 -4.29 4.49
CA ALA A 41 3.48 -3.30 3.40
C ALA A 41 2.79 -2.00 3.83
N ALA A 42 1.66 -2.10 4.55
CA ALA A 42 0.96 -0.93 5.07
C ALA A 42 1.73 -0.23 6.20
N GLU A 43 2.45 -0.97 7.06
CA GLU A 43 3.31 -0.41 8.10
C GLU A 43 4.49 0.38 7.52
N ASP A 44 5.07 -0.10 6.43
CA ASP A 44 6.16 0.57 5.71
C ASP A 44 5.70 1.92 5.14
N VAL A 45 4.48 1.97 4.57
CA VAL A 45 3.81 3.21 4.15
C VAL A 45 3.50 4.10 5.34
N ALA A 46 3.02 3.53 6.46
CA ALA A 46 2.70 4.26 7.68
C ALA A 46 3.93 4.91 8.34
N THR A 47 5.11 4.32 8.13
CA THR A 47 6.38 4.78 8.69
C THR A 47 7.17 5.64 7.72
N PHE A 48 6.60 5.96 6.55
CA PHE A 48 7.26 6.79 5.53
C PHE A 48 8.67 6.26 5.22
N ASN A 49 8.78 4.95 5.05
CA ASN A 49 10.05 4.27 4.75
C ASN A 49 9.88 3.39 3.52
N THR A 50 9.21 3.93 2.50
CA THR A 50 8.76 3.17 1.32
C THR A 50 9.79 3.13 0.19
N ASP A 51 10.94 3.77 0.42
CA ASP A 51 11.95 4.08 -0.60
C ASP A 51 11.40 5.00 -1.73
N TYR A 52 10.17 5.52 -1.58
CA TYR A 52 9.57 6.48 -2.50
C TYR A 52 9.80 7.89 -1.97
N MET A 53 10.79 8.60 -2.53
CA MET A 53 11.22 9.92 -2.06
C MET A 53 10.06 10.89 -1.88
N GLU A 54 9.12 10.94 -2.84
CA GLU A 54 7.98 11.84 -2.72
C GLU A 54 7.10 11.49 -1.52
N TRP A 55 6.89 10.21 -1.21
CA TRP A 55 6.11 9.81 -0.02
C TRP A 55 6.88 10.10 1.26
N ASP A 56 8.14 9.67 1.33
CA ASP A 56 9.00 9.84 2.50
C ASP A 56 9.20 11.34 2.86
N GLU A 57 9.16 12.25 1.88
CA GLU A 57 9.18 13.70 2.12
C GLU A 57 7.95 14.21 2.92
N PHE A 58 6.80 13.52 2.84
CA PHE A 58 5.60 13.90 3.58
C PHE A 58 5.56 13.42 5.04
N GLU A 59 6.60 12.75 5.56
CA GLU A 59 6.65 12.23 6.95
C GLU A 59 6.23 13.28 8.01
N ASN A 60 6.47 14.56 7.72
CA ASN A 60 6.14 15.68 8.61
C ASN A 60 5.06 16.63 8.06
N GLU A 61 4.49 16.35 6.89
CA GLU A 61 3.47 17.19 6.23
C GLU A 61 2.09 16.52 6.15
N LEU A 62 2.01 15.19 6.05
CA LEU A 62 0.74 14.46 5.98
C LEU A 62 0.13 14.26 7.38
N GLU A 63 -0.96 14.95 7.68
CA GLU A 63 -1.78 14.67 8.88
C GLU A 63 -2.63 13.40 8.73
N HIS A 64 -2.92 13.00 7.48
CA HIS A 64 -3.78 11.87 7.14
C HIS A 64 -3.05 10.83 6.28
N TYR A 65 -2.37 9.91 6.95
CA TYR A 65 -1.68 8.77 6.34
C TYR A 65 -2.19 7.45 6.95
N PRO A 66 -2.10 6.33 6.22
CA PRO A 66 -2.68 5.08 6.67
C PRO A 66 -1.75 4.47 7.72
N ARG A 67 -2.17 4.47 8.98
CA ARG A 67 -1.39 3.88 10.10
C ARG A 67 -1.47 2.36 10.11
N THR A 68 -2.56 1.81 9.57
CA THR A 68 -2.82 0.37 9.55
C THR A 68 -3.54 -0.02 8.27
N LEU A 69 -3.46 -1.31 7.92
CA LEU A 69 -4.17 -1.88 6.77
C LEU A 69 -5.69 -1.66 6.80
N SER A 70 -6.29 -1.42 7.97
CA SER A 70 -7.73 -1.16 8.09
C SER A 70 -8.18 0.16 7.45
N GLU A 71 -7.25 1.10 7.22
CA GLU A 71 -7.53 2.37 6.52
C GLU A 71 -7.47 2.21 5.00
N TRP A 72 -6.96 1.07 4.52
CA TRP A 72 -6.90 0.78 3.10
C TRP A 72 -8.23 0.20 2.62
N THR A 73 -8.55 0.48 1.35
CA THR A 73 -9.73 -0.10 0.71
C THR A 73 -9.42 -1.53 0.28
N GLU A 74 -9.95 -2.53 0.99
CA GLU A 74 -9.86 -3.94 0.58
C GLU A 74 -10.71 -4.15 -0.68
N VAL A 75 -10.05 -4.31 -1.82
CA VAL A 75 -10.66 -4.73 -3.08
C VAL A 75 -10.60 -6.26 -3.12
N LYS A 76 -11.73 -6.87 -2.77
CA LYS A 76 -11.99 -8.26 -3.13
C LYS A 76 -12.47 -8.28 -4.57
N GLU A 77 -11.74 -8.97 -5.45
CA GLU A 77 -12.31 -9.42 -6.72
C GLU A 77 -13.37 -10.48 -6.41
N ASP A 78 -14.57 -10.02 -6.04
CA ASP A 78 -15.77 -10.84 -6.04
C ASP A 78 -16.09 -11.11 -7.52
N ALA A 79 -15.72 -12.31 -7.98
CA ALA A 79 -16.07 -12.78 -9.30
C ALA A 79 -17.60 -12.67 -9.51
N PRO A 80 -18.07 -12.17 -10.67
CA PRO A 80 -19.50 -12.13 -10.94
C PRO A 80 -20.07 -13.55 -10.91
N TYR A 81 -21.17 -13.70 -10.15
CA TYR A 81 -22.00 -14.91 -10.02
C TYR A 81 -22.39 -15.54 -11.36
#